data_AF-A0A0G1DIL1-F1
#
_entry.id   AF-A0A0G1DIL1-F1
#
_cell.length_a   1.000
_cell.length_b   1.000
_cell.length_c   1.000
_cell.angle_alpha   90.00
_cell.angle_beta   90.00
_cell.angle_gamma   90.00
#
_symmetry.space_group_name_H-M   'P 1'
#
loop_
_entity.id
_entity.type
_entity.pdbx_description
1 polymer ?
#
loop_
_entity_poly.entity_id
_entity_poly.type
_entity_poly.pdbx_seq_one_letter_code
_entity_poly.pdbx_strand_id
1 'polypeptide(L)'
;MPGEVPGPSGEEEQKVIGQEAGDTLPTKRRRFLKVVLGGTGAAGLSVLGYYLTKYGMQFFSDPQDTDYLEGTPVTRKTFPSAVRTSVPNDENTPPPPSSTSTPAATLNKTVTPTTFDEAMATPAVEVRELSQEQKDFFFGQFLADYDVFKERHTRIIFDGERQVYFNDDGDISMESQVFGELFAHFAQDDEAFHQLTKLDRNYIDERGLAPWLIYAKGGEDETVVTGVMMSMAWVRLQRPEPEYQEEGRKILEGIKEFSIDKQYLIPKPFHWEGFDGTANPASPSPLFLEDFAKVDPYWAEVAANTRGLMDKIGNQIEEGSLASFPTLVDMAEGKPAYDADLGEPHIDYDIAYTTLNQLMGLLYCEDEAARKNAREQLILLDRFYYGKIARQEDNGDTTYDIEGLKDGYLLNGEIDESETRYSRTAWTMAAAAASLTSEDSEYRKFMLDEVLPNLPTSYSFNQYIHTFTNLVLSGRMKD
;
A
#
# COMPACT_ATOMS: atom_id res chain seq x y z
N MET A 1 -41.49 -0.42 44.81
CA MET A 1 -42.77 0.23 45.18
C MET A 1 -42.98 0.08 46.68
N PRO A 2 -43.59 1.03 47.41
CA PRO A 2 -43.64 2.50 47.30
C PRO A 2 -42.96 3.15 48.55
N GLY A 3 -42.82 4.46 48.71
CA GLY A 3 -43.54 5.56 48.08
C GLY A 3 -42.86 6.93 48.21
N GLU A 4 -43.17 7.73 47.20
CA GLU A 4 -43.75 9.08 47.24
C GLU A 4 -43.08 10.25 47.99
N VAL A 5 -42.83 11.27 47.14
CA VAL A 5 -42.45 12.68 47.30
C VAL A 5 -43.45 13.49 48.16
N PRO A 6 -43.11 14.72 48.62
CA PRO A 6 -43.37 15.90 47.79
C PRO A 6 -42.30 17.03 47.88
N GLY A 7 -42.10 17.77 46.78
CA GLY A 7 -41.56 19.14 46.79
C GLY A 7 -42.55 20.14 47.43
N PRO A 8 -42.32 21.47 47.44
CA PRO A 8 -42.18 22.23 46.19
C PRO A 8 -41.35 23.55 46.22
N SER A 9 -41.10 24.04 44.99
CA SER A 9 -41.19 25.43 44.47
C SER A 9 -40.36 26.59 45.04
N GLY A 10 -39.71 27.30 44.12
CA GLY A 10 -39.33 28.70 44.26
C GLY A 10 -38.46 29.19 43.10
N GLU A 11 -39.06 29.44 41.94
CA GLU A 11 -38.48 30.23 40.85
C GLU A 11 -38.49 31.72 41.20
N GLU A 12 -37.43 32.44 40.86
CA GLU A 12 -37.56 33.83 40.37
C GLU A 12 -36.36 34.18 39.46
N GLU A 13 -36.67 34.45 38.19
CA GLU A 13 -35.80 35.07 37.20
C GLU A 13 -35.64 36.58 37.48
N GLN A 14 -34.48 37.18 37.19
CA GLN A 14 -34.40 38.30 36.24
C GLN A 14 -32.97 38.67 35.81
N LYS A 15 -32.85 38.80 34.48
CA LYS A 15 -31.75 39.31 33.64
C LYS A 15 -31.07 40.59 34.15
N VAL A 16 -29.77 40.76 33.82
CA VAL A 16 -29.23 41.84 32.95
C VAL A 16 -27.85 41.42 32.38
N ILE A 17 -27.62 41.80 31.12
CA ILE A 17 -26.46 41.59 30.23
C ILE A 17 -25.25 42.45 30.64
N GLY A 18 -24.03 41.93 30.46
CA GLY A 18 -22.81 42.73 30.40
C GLY A 18 -21.58 41.90 30.02
N GLN A 19 -21.05 42.14 28.81
CA GLN A 19 -19.75 41.66 28.33
C GLN A 19 -18.61 42.22 29.21
N GLU A 20 -17.58 41.41 29.50
CA GLU A 20 -16.18 41.72 29.15
C GLU A 20 -15.22 40.60 29.61
N ALA A 21 -14.09 40.57 28.92
CA ALA A 21 -13.00 39.62 28.98
C ALA A 21 -12.37 39.43 30.37
N GLY A 22 -11.80 38.25 30.61
CA GLY A 22 -11.06 37.98 31.84
C GLY A 22 -10.45 36.58 31.86
N ASP A 23 -9.32 36.44 31.18
CA ASP A 23 -8.34 35.37 31.43
C ASP A 23 -8.07 35.23 32.93
N THR A 24 -8.22 34.02 33.50
CA THR A 24 -7.51 33.61 34.72
C THR A 24 -7.40 32.08 34.89
N LEU A 25 -6.20 31.54 34.53
CA LEU A 25 -5.28 30.66 35.32
C LEU A 25 -5.79 29.30 35.92
N PRO A 26 -4.92 28.32 36.33
CA PRO A 26 -3.47 28.39 36.56
C PRO A 26 -2.58 27.22 36.06
N THR A 27 -1.32 27.62 35.85
CA THR A 27 -0.05 26.90 35.92
C THR A 27 0.12 25.71 36.90
N LYS A 28 0.83 24.67 36.44
CA LYS A 28 1.96 23.99 37.12
C LYS A 28 3.00 23.55 36.05
N ARG A 29 4.06 24.33 35.76
CA ARG A 29 5.47 24.20 36.27
C ARG A 29 5.90 22.73 36.43
N ARG A 30 6.94 22.20 35.75
CA ARG A 30 8.39 22.56 35.72
C ARG A 30 9.09 21.42 34.92
N ARG A 31 10.15 21.53 34.11
CA ARG A 31 11.36 22.38 34.09
C ARG A 31 11.93 22.43 32.65
N PHE A 32 12.30 23.63 32.23
CA PHE A 32 13.22 23.89 31.11
C PHE A 32 14.66 23.57 31.51
N LEU A 33 15.41 22.94 30.60
CA LEU A 33 16.86 23.12 30.48
C LEU A 33 17.11 24.03 29.27
N LYS A 34 17.30 25.33 29.52
CA LYS A 34 17.83 26.30 28.55
C LYS A 34 19.35 26.13 28.53
N VAL A 35 19.90 25.56 27.46
CA VAL A 35 21.31 25.79 27.12
C VAL A 35 21.37 27.05 26.27
N VAL A 36 22.07 28.04 26.80
CA VAL A 36 22.39 29.32 26.15
C VAL A 36 23.44 29.06 25.07
N LEU A 37 23.14 29.40 23.82
CA LEU A 37 24.17 29.67 22.81
C LEU A 37 23.90 31.03 22.16
N GLY A 38 24.32 32.08 22.86
CA GLY A 38 24.72 33.34 22.23
C GLY A 38 26.12 33.17 21.66
N GLY A 39 26.29 33.55 20.40
CA GLY A 39 27.44 33.17 19.58
C GLY A 39 28.81 33.66 20.05
N THR A 40 29.84 32.93 19.64
CA THR A 40 31.08 33.44 19.03
C THR A 40 31.92 32.26 18.52
N GLY A 41 32.21 32.26 17.21
CA GLY A 41 33.47 31.80 16.62
C GLY A 41 33.78 30.30 16.57
N ALA A 42 33.74 29.74 15.36
CA ALA A 42 34.63 28.72 14.75
C ALA A 42 35.08 27.45 15.50
N ALA A 43 34.83 27.27 16.80
CA ALA A 43 35.26 26.11 17.58
C ALA A 43 34.15 25.05 17.78
N GLY A 44 32.90 25.39 17.51
CA GLY A 44 31.75 24.46 17.57
C GLY A 44 31.67 23.48 16.38
N LEU A 45 32.23 23.85 15.23
CA LEU A 45 32.24 23.00 14.03
C LEU A 45 33.28 21.86 14.09
N SER A 46 34.35 22.04 14.87
CA SER A 46 35.40 21.03 15.05
C SER A 46 34.99 19.85 15.95
N VAL A 47 34.07 20.07 16.90
CA VAL A 47 33.55 18.97 17.74
C VAL A 47 32.52 18.15 16.96
N LEU A 48 31.64 18.79 16.19
CA LEU A 48 30.68 18.09 15.33
C LEU A 48 31.42 17.30 14.23
N GLY A 49 32.46 17.89 13.62
CA GLY A 49 33.31 17.19 12.64
C GLY A 49 34.02 15.96 13.21
N TYR A 50 34.53 16.02 14.44
CA TYR A 50 35.23 14.90 15.09
C TYR A 50 34.30 13.71 15.38
N TYR A 51 33.05 13.95 15.77
CA TYR A 51 32.06 12.86 15.96
C TYR A 51 31.59 12.28 14.62
N LEU A 52 31.41 13.10 13.58
CA LEU A 52 31.00 12.63 12.26
C LEU A 52 32.04 11.71 11.60
N THR A 53 33.34 11.97 11.77
CA THR A 53 34.40 11.11 11.20
C THR A 53 34.64 9.84 12.02
N LYS A 54 34.41 9.87 13.34
CA LYS A 54 34.67 8.73 14.23
C LYS A 54 33.61 7.62 14.12
N TYR A 55 32.40 7.95 13.71
CA TYR A 55 31.27 7.00 13.61
C TYR A 55 30.85 6.66 12.17
N GLY A 56 31.65 7.04 11.16
CA GLY A 56 31.44 6.58 9.78
C GLY A 56 30.12 6.99 9.14
N MET A 57 29.46 8.06 9.63
CA MET A 57 28.24 8.57 9.01
C MET A 57 28.60 9.38 7.76
N GLN A 58 28.55 8.73 6.60
CA GLN A 58 28.47 9.42 5.32
C GLN A 58 27.04 9.94 5.15
N PHE A 59 26.86 11.25 5.08
CA PHE A 59 25.64 11.82 4.53
C PHE A 59 25.68 11.59 3.02
N PHE A 60 24.83 10.68 2.53
CA PHE A 60 24.27 10.83 1.19
C PHE A 60 23.25 11.97 1.28
N SER A 61 23.73 13.21 1.19
CA SER A 61 22.86 14.27 0.70
C SER A 61 22.81 14.07 -0.80
N ASP A 62 21.84 13.30 -1.30
CA ASP A 62 21.54 13.39 -2.73
C ASP A 62 20.83 14.73 -2.94
N PRO A 63 21.47 15.71 -3.59
CA PRO A 63 20.87 17.00 -3.79
C PRO A 63 19.98 16.94 -5.03
N GLN A 64 18.68 17.07 -4.81
CA GLN A 64 17.68 17.45 -5.81
C GLN A 64 17.22 16.34 -6.79
N ASP A 65 16.13 15.66 -6.42
CA ASP A 65 15.21 15.02 -7.38
C ASP A 65 14.15 16.04 -7.88
N THR A 66 14.60 17.23 -8.28
CA THR A 66 13.74 18.24 -8.95
C THR A 66 13.64 18.04 -10.46
N ASP A 67 14.24 16.99 -11.03
CA ASP A 67 14.23 16.69 -12.46
C ASP A 67 13.13 15.69 -12.90
N TYR A 68 12.15 15.36 -12.05
CA TYR A 68 11.10 14.39 -12.39
C TYR A 68 9.84 14.97 -13.06
N LEU A 69 9.90 16.22 -13.53
CA LEU A 69 8.94 16.81 -14.44
C LEU A 69 9.61 17.08 -15.79
N GLU A 70 9.97 16.04 -16.55
CA GLU A 70 9.96 16.08 -18.01
C GLU A 70 10.27 14.70 -18.60
N GLY A 71 9.38 14.23 -19.49
CA GLY A 71 9.43 12.92 -20.10
C GLY A 71 10.73 12.65 -20.85
N THR A 72 11.42 11.57 -20.46
CA THR A 72 12.32 10.88 -21.38
C THR A 72 11.59 9.63 -21.86
N PRO A 73 11.11 9.56 -23.11
CA PRO A 73 10.45 8.36 -23.61
C PRO A 73 11.43 7.20 -23.55
N VAL A 74 10.99 6.06 -23.01
CA VAL A 74 11.69 4.77 -23.10
C VAL A 74 11.72 4.35 -24.56
N THR A 75 12.66 4.92 -25.33
CA THR A 75 12.99 4.45 -26.66
C THR A 75 13.84 3.20 -26.51
N ARG A 76 13.19 2.05 -26.72
CA ARG A 76 13.74 0.72 -27.04
C ARG A 76 15.29 0.71 -27.11
N LYS A 77 15.96 0.64 -25.95
CA LYS A 77 17.34 0.15 -25.91
C LYS A 77 17.24 -1.35 -26.07
N THR A 78 17.58 -1.82 -27.26
CA THR A 78 17.91 -3.23 -27.47
C THR A 78 19.07 -3.58 -26.55
N PHE A 79 18.76 -4.22 -25.42
CA PHE A 79 19.78 -4.80 -24.57
C PHE A 79 20.31 -6.06 -25.27
N PRO A 80 21.64 -6.17 -25.48
CA PRO A 80 22.20 -7.37 -26.09
C PRO A 80 22.00 -8.55 -25.14
N SER A 81 21.30 -9.56 -25.62
CA SER A 81 21.11 -10.84 -24.94
C SER A 81 22.45 -11.45 -24.55
N ALA A 82 22.50 -11.93 -23.31
CA ALA A 82 23.34 -13.00 -22.77
C ALA A 82 24.77 -13.15 -23.32
N VAL A 83 25.73 -12.95 -22.41
CA VAL A 83 27.12 -13.42 -22.48
C VAL A 83 27.19 -14.84 -23.06
N ARG A 84 27.51 -14.96 -24.35
CA ARG A 84 28.03 -16.18 -24.95
C ARG A 84 29.54 -16.11 -24.97
N THR A 85 30.14 -17.16 -24.42
CA THR A 85 31.57 -17.43 -24.38
C THR A 85 32.24 -17.24 -25.74
N SER A 86 33.38 -16.56 -25.71
CA SER A 86 34.21 -16.19 -26.84
C SER A 86 34.88 -17.40 -27.50
N VAL A 87 34.86 -17.43 -28.84
CA VAL A 87 35.76 -18.22 -29.70
C VAL A 87 36.28 -17.26 -30.79
N PRO A 88 37.59 -17.29 -31.15
CA PRO A 88 38.24 -16.14 -31.77
C PRO A 88 38.07 -16.02 -33.30
N ASN A 89 38.20 -14.76 -33.73
CA ASN A 89 38.21 -14.18 -35.07
C ASN A 89 38.74 -15.05 -36.22
N ASP A 90 38.01 -15.03 -37.33
CA ASP A 90 38.54 -15.30 -38.66
C ASP A 90 38.44 -14.00 -39.48
N GLU A 91 39.60 -13.43 -39.84
CA GLU A 91 39.76 -12.25 -40.69
C GLU A 91 39.50 -12.65 -42.14
N ASN A 92 38.28 -12.42 -42.70
CA ASN A 92 38.03 -12.24 -44.15
C ASN A 92 36.54 -12.03 -44.48
N THR A 93 35.91 -10.96 -43.98
CA THR A 93 34.53 -10.60 -44.41
C THR A 93 34.48 -9.13 -44.89
N PRO A 94 34.03 -8.86 -46.13
CA PRO A 94 33.97 -7.50 -46.67
C PRO A 94 32.83 -6.68 -46.04
N PRO A 95 32.95 -5.34 -46.00
CA PRO A 95 31.95 -4.48 -45.37
C PRO A 95 30.63 -4.46 -46.17
N PRO A 96 29.46 -4.30 -45.50
CA PRO A 96 28.17 -4.21 -46.18
C PRO A 96 28.02 -2.87 -46.93
N PRO A 97 27.21 -2.83 -47.99
CA PRO A 97 27.02 -1.63 -48.81
C PRO A 97 26.19 -0.57 -48.08
N SER A 98 26.59 0.68 -48.27
CA SER A 98 25.91 1.90 -47.80
C SER A 98 24.46 1.97 -48.27
N SER A 99 23.51 2.04 -47.32
CA SER A 99 22.11 2.25 -47.62
C SER A 99 21.81 3.73 -47.88
N THR A 100 21.20 3.98 -49.04
CA THR A 100 20.62 5.24 -49.46
C THR A 100 19.37 5.56 -48.62
N SER A 101 19.26 6.83 -48.19
CA SER A 101 18.15 7.39 -47.43
C SER A 101 16.83 7.44 -48.25
N THR A 102 15.77 6.83 -47.71
CA THR A 102 14.39 6.99 -48.20
C THR A 102 13.69 8.10 -47.41
N PRO A 103 12.85 8.97 -48.03
CA PRO A 103 12.20 10.08 -47.32
C PRO A 103 11.14 9.58 -46.33
N ALA A 104 11.03 10.26 -45.19
CA ALA A 104 10.03 10.01 -44.17
C ALA A 104 8.60 10.13 -44.74
N ALA A 105 7.89 9.01 -44.80
CA ALA A 105 6.45 9.00 -45.02
C ALA A 105 5.77 9.31 -43.69
N THR A 106 5.09 10.44 -43.62
CA THR A 106 4.22 10.82 -42.52
C THR A 106 3.00 9.89 -42.54
N LEU A 107 3.06 8.78 -41.80
CA LEU A 107 1.90 7.93 -41.52
C LEU A 107 1.05 8.64 -40.47
N ASN A 108 -0.15 9.06 -40.88
CA ASN A 108 -1.22 9.44 -39.96
C ASN A 108 -1.62 8.18 -39.18
N LYS A 109 -1.15 8.11 -37.93
CA LYS A 109 -1.39 7.01 -37.00
C LYS A 109 -2.78 7.15 -36.40
N THR A 110 -3.59 6.09 -36.47
CA THR A 110 -4.83 6.00 -35.73
C THR A 110 -4.55 5.14 -34.51
N VAL A 111 -4.37 5.79 -33.35
CA VAL A 111 -4.47 5.12 -32.05
C VAL A 111 -5.95 4.89 -31.83
N THR A 112 -6.38 3.64 -31.71
CA THR A 112 -7.75 3.32 -31.28
C THR A 112 -7.64 2.87 -29.82
N PRO A 113 -7.99 3.72 -28.85
CA PRO A 113 -8.08 3.29 -27.47
C PRO A 113 -9.13 2.18 -27.39
N THR A 114 -8.84 1.09 -26.67
CA THR A 114 -9.92 0.24 -26.17
C THR A 114 -10.75 1.12 -25.24
N THR A 115 -12.02 1.30 -25.53
CA THR A 115 -12.88 2.10 -24.65
C THR A 115 -13.07 1.34 -23.34
N PHE A 116 -13.26 2.07 -22.23
CA PHE A 116 -13.54 1.46 -20.93
C PHE A 116 -14.74 0.48 -21.02
N ASP A 117 -15.77 0.85 -21.79
CA ASP A 117 -16.95 0.03 -22.04
C ASP A 117 -16.61 -1.29 -22.78
N GLU A 118 -15.66 -1.26 -23.72
CA GLU A 118 -15.19 -2.47 -24.42
C GLU A 118 -14.37 -3.38 -23.51
N ALA A 119 -13.53 -2.83 -22.63
CA ALA A 119 -12.80 -3.60 -21.62
C ALA A 119 -13.75 -4.29 -20.63
N MET A 120 -14.79 -3.57 -20.18
CA MET A 120 -15.80 -4.09 -19.25
C MET A 120 -16.73 -5.15 -19.86
N ALA A 121 -16.91 -5.15 -21.18
CA ALA A 121 -17.77 -6.11 -21.90
C ALA A 121 -17.11 -7.47 -22.20
N THR A 122 -15.82 -7.63 -21.92
CA THR A 122 -15.09 -8.89 -22.15
C THR A 122 -15.54 -9.95 -21.11
N PRO A 123 -15.73 -11.24 -21.46
CA PRO A 123 -16.12 -12.30 -20.51
C PRO A 123 -15.13 -12.48 -19.34
N ALA A 124 -15.45 -13.36 -18.40
CA ALA A 124 -14.56 -13.76 -17.30
C ALA A 124 -13.95 -15.15 -17.59
N VAL A 125 -12.63 -15.32 -17.38
CA VAL A 125 -11.92 -16.61 -17.58
C VAL A 125 -11.81 -17.40 -16.27
N GLU A 126 -11.51 -18.69 -16.42
CA GLU A 126 -10.88 -19.50 -15.37
C GLU A 126 -9.52 -18.89 -14.96
N VAL A 127 -9.32 -18.80 -13.64
CA VAL A 127 -8.06 -18.34 -13.04
C VAL A 127 -6.94 -19.26 -13.49
N ARG A 128 -5.83 -18.68 -13.94
CA ARG A 128 -4.66 -19.44 -14.37
C ARG A 128 -3.68 -19.59 -13.21
N GLU A 129 -3.25 -20.81 -12.95
CA GLU A 129 -2.18 -21.06 -11.98
C GLU A 129 -0.82 -20.73 -12.58
N LEU A 130 0.02 -20.04 -11.79
CA LEU A 130 1.43 -19.86 -12.11
C LEU A 130 2.17 -21.21 -12.03
N SER A 131 3.06 -21.46 -12.99
CA SER A 131 3.94 -22.62 -12.96
C SER A 131 4.90 -22.56 -11.76
N GLN A 132 5.44 -23.71 -11.33
CA GLN A 132 6.42 -23.74 -10.25
C GLN A 132 7.67 -22.91 -10.57
N GLU A 133 8.11 -22.89 -11.83
CA GLU A 133 9.25 -22.07 -12.27
C GLU A 133 8.97 -20.57 -12.09
N GLN A 134 7.76 -20.10 -12.41
CA GLN A 134 7.36 -18.72 -12.18
C GLN A 134 7.26 -18.40 -10.68
N LYS A 135 6.70 -19.31 -9.88
CA LYS A 135 6.62 -19.18 -8.42
C LYS A 135 8.02 -19.06 -7.78
N ASP A 136 8.95 -19.91 -8.20
CA ASP A 136 10.33 -19.87 -7.72
C ASP A 136 11.07 -18.61 -8.17
N PHE A 137 10.81 -18.14 -9.41
CA PHE A 137 11.31 -16.86 -9.89
C PHE A 137 10.82 -15.69 -9.02
N PHE A 138 9.53 -15.62 -8.72
CA PHE A 138 8.96 -14.57 -7.87
C PHE A 138 9.48 -14.63 -6.44
N PHE A 139 9.69 -15.83 -5.87
CA PHE A 139 10.32 -15.94 -4.57
C PHE A 139 11.78 -15.42 -4.57
N GLY A 140 12.53 -15.71 -5.63
CA GLY A 140 13.88 -15.17 -5.82
C GLY A 140 13.89 -13.65 -5.91
N GLN A 141 12.92 -13.06 -6.62
CA GLN A 141 12.74 -11.60 -6.69
C GLN A 141 12.35 -11.01 -5.33
N PHE A 142 11.44 -11.64 -4.60
CA PHE A 142 11.08 -11.22 -3.24
C PHE A 142 12.31 -11.14 -2.33
N LEU A 143 13.17 -12.15 -2.32
CA LEU A 143 14.38 -12.14 -1.49
C LEU A 143 15.35 -11.03 -1.89
N ALA A 144 15.54 -10.80 -3.20
CA ALA A 144 16.38 -9.72 -3.71
C ALA A 144 15.81 -8.34 -3.35
N ASP A 145 14.51 -8.16 -3.51
CA ASP A 145 13.78 -6.95 -3.13
C ASP A 145 13.84 -6.69 -1.62
N TYR A 146 13.70 -7.74 -0.80
CA TYR A 146 13.82 -7.65 0.65
C TYR A 146 15.22 -7.18 1.07
N ASP A 147 16.29 -7.70 0.47
CA ASP A 147 17.65 -7.26 0.77
C ASP A 147 17.83 -5.77 0.44
N VAL A 148 17.33 -5.32 -0.72
CA VAL A 148 17.35 -3.90 -1.11
C VAL A 148 16.52 -3.05 -0.15
N PHE A 149 15.33 -3.52 0.22
CA PHE A 149 14.46 -2.84 1.17
C PHE A 149 15.13 -2.70 2.54
N LYS A 150 15.74 -3.77 3.04
CA LYS A 150 16.47 -3.79 4.31
C LYS A 150 17.64 -2.82 4.30
N GLU A 151 18.38 -2.73 3.19
CA GLU A 151 19.52 -1.81 3.02
C GLU A 151 19.09 -0.34 2.95
N ARG A 152 18.05 -0.03 2.17
CA ARG A 152 17.67 1.36 1.86
C ARG A 152 16.70 1.97 2.84
N HIS A 153 15.76 1.17 3.34
CA HIS A 153 14.59 1.66 4.06
C HIS A 153 14.60 1.29 5.53
N THR A 154 15.64 0.60 6.02
CA THR A 154 15.74 0.28 7.45
C THR A 154 17.04 0.75 8.08
N ARG A 155 17.03 0.95 9.39
CA ARG A 155 18.24 1.15 10.19
C ARG A 155 18.11 0.49 11.55
N ILE A 156 19.23 0.05 12.10
CA ILE A 156 19.30 -0.31 13.52
C ILE A 156 19.45 0.99 14.32
N ILE A 157 18.59 1.18 15.31
CA ILE A 157 18.64 2.27 16.27
C ILE A 157 19.10 1.75 17.64
N PHE A 158 18.92 2.54 18.69
CA PHE A 158 19.41 2.21 20.04
C PHE A 158 18.93 0.84 20.51
N ASP A 159 19.77 0.18 21.31
CA ASP A 159 19.48 -1.10 21.96
C ASP A 159 19.04 -2.24 21.02
N GLY A 160 19.46 -2.21 19.75
CA GLY A 160 19.17 -3.27 18.79
C GLY A 160 17.72 -3.28 18.31
N GLU A 161 17.00 -2.17 18.40
CA GLU A 161 15.72 -1.99 17.72
C GLU A 161 15.96 -1.66 16.24
N ARG A 162 15.07 -2.08 15.35
CA ARG A 162 15.13 -1.75 13.92
C ARG A 162 13.97 -0.86 13.56
N GLN A 163 14.28 0.22 12.85
CA GLN A 163 13.32 1.18 12.33
C GLN A 163 13.20 1.02 10.81
N VAL A 164 11.99 1.10 10.27
CA VAL A 164 11.74 1.37 8.85
C VAL A 164 11.44 2.86 8.64
N TYR A 165 12.08 3.48 7.67
CA TYR A 165 11.87 4.88 7.29
C TYR A 165 10.58 5.02 6.49
N PHE A 166 9.68 5.89 6.95
CA PHE A 166 8.55 6.33 6.13
C PHE A 166 8.99 7.41 5.13
N ASN A 167 9.80 8.37 5.59
CA ASN A 167 10.25 9.52 4.82
C ASN A 167 11.70 9.93 5.18
N ASP A 168 12.24 10.92 4.46
CA ASP A 168 13.59 11.45 4.66
C ASP A 168 13.79 12.17 6.00
N ASP A 169 12.70 12.65 6.61
CA ASP A 169 12.72 13.24 7.95
C ASP A 169 12.97 12.19 9.04
N GLY A 170 12.85 10.91 8.70
CA GLY A 170 13.07 9.78 9.59
C GLY A 170 11.85 9.42 10.43
N ASP A 171 10.65 9.85 10.01
CA ASP A 171 9.40 9.45 10.64
C ASP A 171 9.17 7.94 10.46
N ILE A 172 8.34 7.37 11.31
CA ILE A 172 7.95 5.97 11.29
C ILE A 172 6.46 5.89 11.01
N SER A 173 6.06 5.25 9.92
CA SER A 173 4.68 4.79 9.78
C SER A 173 4.58 3.34 10.25
N MET A 174 3.52 3.01 10.98
CA MET A 174 3.26 1.62 11.39
C MET A 174 3.06 0.72 10.18
N GLU A 175 2.54 1.24 9.07
CA GLU A 175 2.51 0.51 7.81
C GLU A 175 3.89 0.05 7.34
N SER A 176 4.86 0.96 7.32
CA SER A 176 6.23 0.63 6.89
C SER A 176 6.86 -0.41 7.81
N GLN A 177 6.61 -0.31 9.13
CA GLN A 177 7.09 -1.28 10.12
C GLN A 177 6.48 -2.66 9.90
N VAL A 178 5.16 -2.72 9.72
CA VAL A 178 4.43 -3.98 9.51
C VAL A 178 4.86 -4.67 8.22
N PHE A 179 5.10 -3.92 7.13
CA PHE A 179 5.70 -4.50 5.93
C PHE A 179 7.11 -5.04 6.18
N GLY A 180 7.90 -4.34 6.98
CA GLY A 180 9.20 -4.84 7.45
C GLY A 180 9.08 -6.17 8.21
N GLU A 181 8.14 -6.26 9.18
CA GLU A 181 7.87 -7.49 9.93
C GLU A 181 7.45 -8.62 8.99
N LEU A 182 6.53 -8.34 8.06
CA LEU A 182 6.03 -9.31 7.09
C LEU A 182 7.17 -9.84 6.20
N PHE A 183 8.00 -8.97 5.64
CA PHE A 183 9.12 -9.42 4.79
C PHE A 183 10.18 -10.18 5.59
N ALA A 184 10.51 -9.73 6.80
CA ALA A 184 11.45 -10.44 7.66
C ALA A 184 10.95 -11.85 8.01
N HIS A 185 9.65 -11.99 8.30
CA HIS A 185 9.02 -13.30 8.54
C HIS A 185 9.21 -14.25 7.36
N PHE A 186 8.81 -13.83 6.15
CA PHE A 186 8.87 -14.70 4.97
C PHE A 186 10.28 -14.89 4.39
N ALA A 187 11.19 -13.95 4.64
CA ALA A 187 12.61 -14.12 4.32
C ALA A 187 13.36 -14.97 5.36
N GLN A 188 12.69 -15.40 6.44
CA GLN A 188 13.29 -16.13 7.55
C GLN A 188 14.44 -15.35 8.24
N ASP A 189 14.34 -14.01 8.26
CA ASP A 189 15.26 -13.12 8.96
C ASP A 189 14.73 -12.86 10.38
N ASP A 190 14.85 -13.89 11.24
CA ASP A 190 14.37 -13.84 12.62
C ASP A 190 14.99 -12.69 13.43
N GLU A 191 16.24 -12.31 13.13
CA GLU A 191 16.89 -11.18 13.77
C GLU A 191 16.17 -9.88 13.41
N ALA A 192 15.98 -9.59 12.12
CA ALA A 192 15.27 -8.38 11.71
C ALA A 192 13.84 -8.35 12.26
N PHE A 193 13.12 -9.47 12.23
CA PHE A 193 11.78 -9.58 12.79
C PHE A 193 11.76 -9.20 14.27
N HIS A 194 12.66 -9.78 15.07
CA HIS A 194 12.73 -9.50 16.52
C HIS A 194 13.08 -8.04 16.80
N GLN A 195 13.98 -7.43 16.00
CA GLN A 195 14.38 -6.04 16.13
C GLN A 195 13.25 -5.06 15.79
N LEU A 196 12.44 -5.36 14.78
CA LEU A 196 11.27 -4.57 14.37
C LEU A 196 10.16 -4.65 15.41
N THR A 197 9.75 -5.86 15.80
CA THR A 197 8.71 -6.05 16.81
C THR A 197 9.10 -5.46 18.17
N LYS A 198 10.39 -5.48 18.52
CA LYS A 198 10.88 -4.81 19.72
C LYS A 198 10.59 -3.31 19.69
N LEU A 199 10.78 -2.65 18.55
CA LEU A 199 10.46 -1.23 18.40
C LEU A 199 8.96 -0.97 18.52
N ASP A 200 8.14 -1.76 17.81
CA ASP A 200 6.68 -1.58 17.78
C ASP A 200 6.03 -1.73 19.16
N ARG A 201 6.57 -2.60 20.03
CA ARG A 201 6.13 -2.75 21.44
C ARG A 201 6.19 -1.44 22.23
N ASN A 202 7.01 -0.47 21.83
CA ASN A 202 7.09 0.83 22.49
C ASN A 202 5.89 1.74 22.15
N TYR A 203 5.14 1.43 21.09
CA TYR A 203 4.05 2.25 20.56
C TYR A 203 2.68 1.56 20.62
N ILE A 204 2.65 0.23 20.80
CA ILE A 204 1.39 -0.49 21.03
C ILE A 204 0.90 -0.21 22.45
N ASP A 205 -0.27 0.42 22.54
CA ASP A 205 -0.87 0.82 23.80
C ASP A 205 -1.56 -0.34 24.56
N GLU A 206 -2.22 -0.03 25.67
CA GLU A 206 -2.97 -0.98 26.48
C GLU A 206 -4.18 -1.61 25.77
N ARG A 207 -4.73 -0.93 24.76
CA ARG A 207 -5.82 -1.43 23.90
C ARG A 207 -5.31 -2.40 22.83
N GLY A 208 -3.99 -2.46 22.62
CA GLY A 208 -3.39 -3.26 21.56
C GLY A 208 -3.36 -2.54 20.21
N LEU A 209 -3.47 -1.22 20.21
CA LEU A 209 -3.44 -0.40 19.00
C LEU A 209 -2.16 0.45 18.97
N ALA A 210 -1.68 0.79 17.77
CA ALA A 210 -0.51 1.64 17.57
C ALA A 210 -0.87 2.86 16.71
N PRO A 211 -0.27 4.04 16.98
CA PRO A 211 -0.44 5.22 16.15
C PRO A 211 0.07 4.98 14.72
N TRP A 212 -0.57 5.60 13.74
CA TRP A 212 -0.22 5.48 12.34
C TRP A 212 1.18 6.01 12.06
N LEU A 213 1.49 7.17 12.62
CA LEU A 213 2.73 7.91 12.36
C LEU A 213 3.38 8.34 13.67
N ILE A 214 4.68 8.10 13.79
CA ILE A 214 5.53 8.59 14.86
C ILE A 214 6.56 9.53 14.26
N TYR A 215 6.55 10.78 14.72
CA TYR A 215 7.41 11.81 14.18
C TYR A 215 8.84 11.70 14.73
N ALA A 216 9.84 11.83 13.86
CA ALA A 216 11.27 11.77 14.23
C ALA A 216 11.66 12.83 15.27
N LYS A 217 10.96 13.97 15.27
CA LYS A 217 11.16 15.08 16.21
C LYS A 217 10.43 14.87 17.55
N GLY A 218 9.73 13.75 17.71
CA GLY A 218 8.89 13.40 18.84
C GLY A 218 7.41 13.77 18.61
N GLY A 219 6.53 13.03 19.26
CA GLY A 219 5.08 13.11 19.06
C GLY A 219 4.58 12.00 18.14
N GLU A 220 3.26 11.81 18.15
CA GLU A 220 2.56 10.74 17.45
C GLU A 220 1.29 11.31 16.82
N ASP A 221 0.91 10.77 15.65
CA ASP A 221 -0.43 10.86 15.12
C ASP A 221 -1.24 9.69 15.67
N GLU A 222 -2.17 10.00 16.57
CA GLU A 222 -2.98 8.99 17.29
C GLU A 222 -3.96 8.22 16.37
N THR A 223 -4.03 8.57 15.08
CA THR A 223 -4.81 7.83 14.08
C THR A 223 -4.36 6.39 14.04
N VAL A 224 -5.28 5.44 14.09
CA VAL A 224 -4.96 4.01 13.97
C VAL A 224 -5.56 3.50 12.67
N VAL A 225 -4.73 3.00 11.75
CA VAL A 225 -5.18 2.45 10.46
C VAL A 225 -5.51 0.97 10.62
N THR A 226 -6.79 0.61 10.43
CA THR A 226 -7.28 -0.73 10.77
C THR A 226 -6.59 -1.82 9.95
N GLY A 227 -6.41 -1.61 8.64
CA GLY A 227 -5.74 -2.59 7.76
C GLY A 227 -4.28 -2.87 8.17
N VAL A 228 -3.57 -1.86 8.66
CA VAL A 228 -2.21 -2.01 9.19
C VAL A 228 -2.21 -2.85 10.46
N MET A 229 -3.10 -2.55 11.41
CA MET A 229 -3.21 -3.33 12.64
C MET A 229 -3.62 -4.77 12.37
N MET A 230 -4.52 -5.02 11.41
CA MET A 230 -4.86 -6.37 10.98
C MET A 230 -3.64 -7.10 10.41
N SER A 231 -2.85 -6.45 9.56
CA SER A 231 -1.63 -7.04 9.00
C SER A 231 -0.61 -7.39 10.10
N MET A 232 -0.44 -6.50 11.09
CA MET A 232 0.41 -6.73 12.27
C MET A 232 -0.07 -7.92 13.11
N ALA A 233 -1.37 -7.98 13.39
CA ALA A 233 -1.97 -9.09 14.13
C ALA A 233 -1.74 -10.41 13.39
N TRP A 234 -1.95 -10.42 12.08
CA TRP A 234 -1.79 -11.61 11.24
C TRP A 234 -0.36 -12.13 11.24
N VAL A 235 0.64 -11.30 10.91
CA VAL A 235 2.04 -11.75 10.85
C VAL A 235 2.53 -12.28 12.21
N ARG A 236 2.11 -11.66 13.31
CA ARG A 236 2.47 -12.11 14.67
C ARG A 236 1.77 -13.41 15.07
N LEU A 237 0.53 -13.64 14.63
CA LEU A 237 -0.17 -14.91 14.85
C LEU A 237 0.45 -16.08 14.08
N GLN A 238 1.11 -15.83 12.94
CA GLN A 238 1.82 -16.87 12.18
C GLN A 238 3.13 -17.32 12.85
N ARG A 239 3.66 -16.55 13.80
CA ARG A 239 4.88 -16.92 14.53
C ARG A 239 4.61 -18.09 15.49
N PRO A 240 5.52 -19.07 15.59
CA PRO A 240 5.37 -20.19 16.52
C PRO A 240 5.64 -19.80 17.98
N GLU A 241 6.35 -18.69 18.22
CA GLU A 241 6.70 -18.26 19.57
C GLU A 241 5.46 -17.72 20.32
N PRO A 242 5.16 -18.23 21.53
CA PRO A 242 3.94 -17.86 22.26
C PRO A 242 3.78 -16.36 22.53
N GLU A 243 4.89 -15.65 22.74
CA GLU A 243 4.90 -14.20 22.99
C GLU A 243 4.34 -13.40 21.81
N TYR A 244 4.70 -13.75 20.58
CA TYR A 244 4.17 -13.09 19.39
C TYR A 244 2.70 -13.43 19.14
N GLN A 245 2.32 -14.69 19.39
CA GLN A 245 0.91 -15.06 19.28
C GLN A 245 0.04 -14.36 20.32
N GLU A 246 0.53 -14.17 21.55
CA GLU A 246 -0.17 -13.40 22.58
C GLU A 246 -0.33 -11.93 22.17
N GLU A 247 0.71 -11.32 21.62
CA GLU A 247 0.63 -9.95 21.06
C GLU A 247 -0.34 -9.86 19.90
N GLY A 248 -0.28 -10.79 18.94
CA GLY A 248 -1.21 -10.85 17.82
C GLY A 248 -2.66 -10.96 18.27
N ARG A 249 -2.93 -11.80 19.30
CA ARG A 249 -4.27 -11.88 19.92
C ARG A 249 -4.67 -10.58 20.61
N LYS A 250 -3.76 -9.92 21.34
CA LYS A 250 -4.03 -8.63 21.99
C LYS A 250 -4.41 -7.56 20.96
N ILE A 251 -3.66 -7.46 19.87
CA ILE A 251 -3.96 -6.53 18.78
C ILE A 251 -5.32 -6.85 18.17
N LEU A 252 -5.60 -8.14 17.91
CA LEU A 252 -6.86 -8.59 17.33
C LEU A 252 -8.08 -8.23 18.21
N GLU A 253 -7.97 -8.38 19.53
CA GLU A 253 -9.01 -7.94 20.47
C GLU A 253 -9.18 -6.41 20.45
N GLY A 254 -8.08 -5.66 20.33
CA GLY A 254 -8.12 -4.21 20.13
C GLY A 254 -8.89 -3.83 18.88
N ILE A 255 -8.58 -4.45 17.74
CA ILE A 255 -9.29 -4.21 16.48
C ILE A 255 -10.78 -4.52 16.64
N LYS A 256 -11.12 -5.66 17.23
CA LYS A 256 -12.50 -6.11 17.46
C LYS A 256 -13.32 -5.10 18.27
N GLU A 257 -12.78 -4.57 19.36
CA GLU A 257 -13.52 -3.64 20.21
C GLU A 257 -13.66 -2.24 19.59
N PHE A 258 -12.62 -1.80 18.87
CA PHE A 258 -12.42 -0.38 18.58
C PHE A 258 -12.45 0.01 17.10
N SER A 259 -12.15 -0.95 16.21
CA SER A 259 -11.93 -0.73 14.78
C SER A 259 -12.93 -1.46 13.89
N ILE A 260 -13.79 -2.31 14.46
CA ILE A 260 -14.93 -2.91 13.76
C ILE A 260 -16.19 -2.08 14.02
N ASP A 261 -16.94 -1.79 12.97
CA ASP A 261 -18.26 -1.15 13.11
C ASP A 261 -19.25 -2.13 13.76
N LYS A 262 -19.91 -1.70 14.85
CA LYS A 262 -20.77 -2.58 15.66
C LYS A 262 -22.11 -2.92 14.99
N GLN A 263 -22.55 -2.12 14.02
CA GLN A 263 -23.79 -2.36 13.28
C GLN A 263 -23.56 -3.28 12.08
N TYR A 264 -22.51 -3.01 11.30
CA TYR A 264 -22.25 -3.73 10.05
C TYR A 264 -21.29 -4.91 10.23
N LEU A 265 -20.52 -4.93 11.32
CA LEU A 265 -19.42 -5.89 11.56
C LEU A 265 -18.41 -5.88 10.41
N ILE A 266 -18.03 -4.69 9.97
CA ILE A 266 -17.05 -4.47 8.91
C ILE A 266 -15.92 -3.60 9.49
N PRO A 267 -14.65 -3.82 9.12
CA PRO A 267 -13.56 -2.94 9.52
C PRO A 267 -13.79 -1.50 9.06
N LYS A 268 -13.72 -0.56 10.00
CA LYS A 268 -13.63 0.87 9.71
C LYS A 268 -12.24 1.17 9.13
N PRO A 269 -12.06 2.22 8.31
CA PRO A 269 -10.73 2.60 7.82
C PRO A 269 -9.78 2.96 8.96
N PHE A 270 -10.30 3.69 9.95
CA PHE A 270 -9.54 4.23 11.06
C PHE A 270 -10.26 4.04 12.39
N HIS A 271 -9.50 3.97 13.49
CA HIS A 271 -10.04 4.04 14.84
C HIS A 271 -9.98 5.47 15.42
N TRP A 272 -11.01 6.27 15.08
CA TRP A 272 -11.37 7.55 15.72
C TRP A 272 -12.83 7.91 15.39
N GLU A 273 -13.36 8.97 16.00
CA GLU A 273 -14.74 9.43 15.77
C GLU A 273 -14.91 9.93 14.33
N GLY A 274 -16.05 9.60 13.69
CA GLY A 274 -16.41 10.11 12.36
C GLY A 274 -16.52 9.07 11.24
N PHE A 275 -16.03 7.84 11.45
CA PHE A 275 -16.03 6.77 10.44
C PHE A 275 -17.05 5.66 10.69
N ASP A 276 -17.99 5.86 11.61
CA ASP A 276 -19.07 4.90 11.82
C ASP A 276 -19.92 4.78 10.55
N GLY A 277 -20.15 3.54 10.10
CA GLY A 277 -20.80 3.24 8.83
C GLY A 277 -19.96 3.45 7.57
N THR A 278 -18.68 3.81 7.68
CA THR A 278 -17.77 3.98 6.53
C THR A 278 -16.66 2.94 6.53
N ALA A 279 -16.35 2.35 5.37
CA ALA A 279 -15.26 1.39 5.17
C ALA A 279 -14.27 1.91 4.14
N ASN A 280 -13.04 1.40 4.21
CA ASN A 280 -12.08 1.46 3.10
C ASN A 280 -11.91 0.05 2.52
N PRO A 281 -12.22 -0.19 1.23
CA PRO A 281 -12.05 -1.50 0.57
C PRO A 281 -10.62 -2.07 0.64
N ALA A 282 -9.61 -1.21 0.85
CA ALA A 282 -8.22 -1.60 1.03
C ALA A 282 -7.90 -2.20 2.41
N SER A 283 -8.72 -1.92 3.43
CA SER A 283 -8.43 -2.32 4.81
C SER A 283 -8.56 -3.84 5.06
N PRO A 284 -9.62 -4.52 4.61
CA PRO A 284 -9.77 -5.94 4.88
C PRO A 284 -9.08 -6.84 3.84
N SER A 285 -8.30 -7.81 4.33
CA SER A 285 -7.82 -8.95 3.55
C SER A 285 -8.70 -10.18 3.79
N PRO A 286 -9.27 -10.81 2.76
CA PRO A 286 -10.01 -12.07 2.89
C PRO A 286 -9.18 -13.17 3.58
N LEU A 287 -7.88 -13.25 3.26
CA LEU A 287 -6.96 -14.21 3.87
C LEU A 287 -6.81 -13.98 5.37
N PHE A 288 -6.59 -12.72 5.79
CA PHE A 288 -6.39 -12.42 7.21
C PHE A 288 -7.65 -12.73 8.01
N LEU A 289 -8.82 -12.36 7.49
CA LEU A 289 -10.11 -12.63 8.11
C LEU A 289 -10.41 -14.14 8.24
N GLU A 290 -10.05 -14.94 7.22
CA GLU A 290 -10.13 -16.41 7.29
C GLU A 290 -9.24 -16.98 8.40
N ASP A 291 -8.01 -16.50 8.51
CA ASP A 291 -7.08 -16.97 9.54
C ASP A 291 -7.50 -16.50 10.94
N PHE A 292 -8.02 -15.28 11.07
CA PHE A 292 -8.57 -14.79 12.35
C PHE A 292 -9.79 -15.59 12.79
N ALA A 293 -10.59 -16.11 11.87
CA ALA A 293 -11.71 -17.00 12.20
C ALA A 293 -11.27 -18.33 12.83
N LYS A 294 -10.01 -18.75 12.62
CA LYS A 294 -9.41 -19.92 13.30
C LYS A 294 -9.06 -19.61 14.77
N VAL A 295 -8.89 -18.33 15.11
CA VAL A 295 -8.58 -17.84 16.47
C VAL A 295 -9.86 -17.53 17.25
N ASP A 296 -10.79 -16.80 16.63
CA ASP A 296 -12.09 -16.45 17.20
C ASP A 296 -13.18 -16.50 16.11
N PRO A 297 -14.25 -17.30 16.26
CA PRO A 297 -15.31 -17.43 15.27
C PRO A 297 -16.06 -16.12 14.96
N TYR A 298 -15.97 -15.08 15.80
CA TYR A 298 -16.47 -13.73 15.49
C TYR A 298 -15.98 -13.23 14.12
N TRP A 299 -14.73 -13.51 13.77
CA TRP A 299 -14.13 -13.05 12.52
C TRP A 299 -14.73 -13.72 11.27
N ALA A 300 -15.38 -14.88 11.42
CA ALA A 300 -16.10 -15.50 10.30
C ALA A 300 -17.31 -14.64 9.87
N GLU A 301 -17.98 -13.98 10.81
CA GLU A 301 -19.08 -13.06 10.51
C GLU A 301 -18.56 -11.76 9.89
N VAL A 302 -17.46 -11.23 10.42
CA VAL A 302 -16.77 -10.06 9.83
C VAL A 302 -16.33 -10.36 8.39
N ALA A 303 -15.77 -11.55 8.14
CA ALA A 303 -15.38 -12.00 6.80
C ALA A 303 -16.59 -12.05 5.85
N ALA A 304 -17.70 -12.63 6.29
CA ALA A 304 -18.91 -12.73 5.49
C ALA A 304 -19.48 -11.36 5.13
N ASN A 305 -19.57 -10.43 6.08
CA ASN A 305 -20.11 -9.09 5.86
C ASN A 305 -19.19 -8.25 4.98
N THR A 306 -17.88 -8.39 5.15
CA THR A 306 -16.89 -7.73 4.30
C THR A 306 -16.99 -8.19 2.85
N ARG A 307 -17.11 -9.50 2.59
CA ARG A 307 -17.36 -9.99 1.23
C ARG A 307 -18.64 -9.43 0.64
N GLY A 308 -19.71 -9.37 1.44
CA GLY A 308 -20.98 -8.77 1.03
C GLY A 308 -20.85 -7.28 0.67
N LEU A 309 -19.97 -6.52 1.34
CA LEU A 309 -19.65 -5.16 0.94
C LEU A 309 -18.89 -5.12 -0.39
N MET A 310 -17.86 -5.95 -0.55
CA MET A 310 -17.11 -6.05 -1.81
C MET A 310 -18.02 -6.40 -2.99
N ASP A 311 -18.99 -7.31 -2.81
CA ASP A 311 -20.00 -7.63 -3.83
C ASP A 311 -20.87 -6.42 -4.20
N LYS A 312 -21.29 -5.60 -3.23
CA LYS A 312 -22.06 -4.37 -3.52
C LYS A 312 -21.26 -3.36 -4.34
N ILE A 313 -19.97 -3.22 -4.05
CA ILE A 313 -19.07 -2.34 -4.82
C ILE A 313 -18.88 -2.91 -6.23
N GLY A 314 -18.60 -4.22 -6.34
CA GLY A 314 -18.44 -4.90 -7.62
C GLY A 314 -19.65 -4.74 -8.54
N ASN A 315 -20.87 -4.92 -8.02
CA ASN A 315 -22.10 -4.72 -8.79
C ASN A 315 -22.22 -3.28 -9.33
N GLN A 316 -21.83 -2.28 -8.54
CA GLN A 316 -21.84 -0.88 -9.00
C GLN A 316 -20.85 -0.61 -10.13
N ILE A 317 -19.69 -1.29 -10.12
CA ILE A 317 -18.71 -1.23 -11.21
C ILE A 317 -19.26 -1.90 -12.46
N GLU A 318 -19.87 -3.08 -12.34
CA GLU A 318 -20.49 -3.80 -13.47
C GLU A 318 -21.67 -3.05 -14.09
N GLU A 319 -22.43 -2.32 -13.27
CA GLU A 319 -23.52 -1.43 -13.73
C GLU A 319 -23.00 -0.11 -14.36
N GLY A 320 -21.69 0.13 -14.33
CA GLY A 320 -21.05 1.32 -14.88
C GLY A 320 -21.22 2.60 -14.04
N SER A 321 -21.68 2.46 -12.80
CA SER A 321 -21.83 3.61 -11.88
C SER A 321 -20.51 4.04 -11.23
N LEU A 322 -19.53 3.13 -11.20
CA LEU A 322 -18.16 3.35 -10.75
C LEU A 322 -17.18 2.79 -11.79
N ALA A 323 -16.06 3.46 -12.00
CA ALA A 323 -14.98 2.92 -12.82
C ALA A 323 -14.17 1.84 -12.10
N SER A 324 -14.02 1.96 -10.77
CA SER A 324 -13.32 0.99 -9.92
C SER A 324 -13.67 1.18 -8.44
N PHE A 325 -12.93 0.52 -7.55
CA PHE A 325 -13.10 0.56 -6.10
C PHE A 325 -12.70 1.93 -5.52
N PRO A 326 -13.62 2.67 -4.89
CA PRO A 326 -13.32 3.95 -4.24
C PRO A 326 -12.48 3.79 -2.97
N THR A 327 -11.76 4.84 -2.56
CA THR A 327 -11.01 4.87 -1.28
C THR A 327 -11.92 4.66 -0.07
N LEU A 328 -13.08 5.32 -0.05
CA LEU A 328 -14.07 5.21 1.04
C LEU A 328 -15.46 4.88 0.49
N VAL A 329 -16.16 4.02 1.23
CA VAL A 329 -17.54 3.62 0.91
C VAL A 329 -18.42 3.58 2.15
N ASP A 330 -19.71 3.84 1.95
CA ASP A 330 -20.75 3.56 2.94
C ASP A 330 -20.93 2.04 3.06
N MET A 331 -20.91 1.51 4.28
CA MET A 331 -21.01 0.07 4.54
C MET A 331 -22.38 -0.53 4.20
N ALA A 332 -23.45 0.27 4.29
CA ALA A 332 -24.81 -0.21 4.05
C ALA A 332 -25.05 -0.43 2.56
N GLU A 333 -24.64 0.52 1.73
CA GLU A 333 -24.95 0.56 0.31
C GLU A 333 -23.76 0.20 -0.59
N GLY A 334 -22.53 0.25 -0.06
CA GLY A 334 -21.29 0.11 -0.85
C GLY A 334 -21.01 1.29 -1.77
N LYS A 335 -21.72 2.42 -1.60
CA LYS A 335 -21.55 3.62 -2.42
C LYS A 335 -20.35 4.43 -1.95
N PRO A 336 -19.71 5.22 -2.84
CA PRO A 336 -18.64 6.13 -2.43
C PRO A 336 -19.08 7.03 -1.28
N ALA A 337 -18.27 7.11 -0.23
CA ALA A 337 -18.49 7.99 0.91
C ALA A 337 -17.65 9.26 0.76
N TYR A 338 -18.24 10.39 1.16
CA TYR A 338 -17.54 11.67 1.24
C TYR A 338 -16.88 11.81 2.60
N ASP A 339 -15.64 12.28 2.60
CA ASP A 339 -14.93 12.69 3.80
C ASP A 339 -14.48 14.15 3.64
N ALA A 340 -14.74 14.99 4.64
CA ALA A 340 -14.47 16.42 4.54
C ALA A 340 -12.99 16.77 4.46
N ASP A 341 -12.12 15.89 4.97
CA ASP A 341 -10.68 16.05 4.99
C ASP A 341 -10.02 15.45 3.73
N LEU A 342 -10.65 14.43 3.12
CA LEU A 342 -10.19 13.81 1.87
C LEU A 342 -10.83 14.40 0.59
N GLY A 343 -11.89 15.20 0.73
CA GLY A 343 -12.54 15.88 -0.39
C GLY A 343 -13.54 15.00 -1.16
N GLU A 344 -13.68 15.27 -2.46
CA GLU A 344 -14.60 14.51 -3.31
C GLU A 344 -14.17 13.03 -3.38
N PRO A 345 -15.12 12.08 -3.40
CA PRO A 345 -14.77 10.66 -3.48
C PRO A 345 -13.98 10.35 -4.75
N HIS A 346 -12.95 9.55 -4.62
CA HIS A 346 -12.01 9.22 -5.69
C HIS A 346 -11.48 7.79 -5.53
N ILE A 347 -10.62 7.40 -6.46
CA ILE A 347 -9.85 6.15 -6.47
C ILE A 347 -8.39 6.58 -6.39
N ASP A 348 -7.73 6.37 -5.26
CA ASP A 348 -6.30 6.68 -5.06
C ASP A 348 -5.43 5.42 -4.98
N TYR A 349 -4.21 5.59 -4.46
CA TYR A 349 -3.24 4.53 -4.26
C TYR A 349 -3.74 3.36 -3.38
N ASP A 350 -4.80 3.51 -2.57
CA ASP A 350 -5.36 2.44 -1.76
C ASP A 350 -5.98 1.31 -2.60
N ILE A 351 -6.32 1.59 -3.87
CA ILE A 351 -6.71 0.54 -4.82
C ILE A 351 -5.63 -0.54 -4.97
N ALA A 352 -4.37 -0.20 -4.68
CA ALA A 352 -3.28 -1.16 -4.68
C ALA A 352 -3.44 -2.22 -3.59
N TYR A 353 -3.75 -1.81 -2.37
CA TYR A 353 -4.04 -2.75 -1.28
C TYR A 353 -5.30 -3.56 -1.55
N THR A 354 -6.32 -2.95 -2.15
CA THR A 354 -7.51 -3.69 -2.59
C THR A 354 -7.09 -4.82 -3.53
N THR A 355 -6.31 -4.52 -4.56
CA THR A 355 -5.79 -5.51 -5.51
C THR A 355 -4.98 -6.60 -4.83
N LEU A 356 -4.06 -6.23 -3.95
CA LEU A 356 -3.20 -7.15 -3.22
C LEU A 356 -3.99 -8.07 -2.29
N ASN A 357 -4.99 -7.54 -1.59
CA ASN A 357 -5.87 -8.31 -0.72
C ASN A 357 -6.72 -9.31 -1.51
N GLN A 358 -7.25 -8.93 -2.67
CA GLN A 358 -7.98 -9.86 -3.53
C GLN A 358 -7.05 -10.90 -4.16
N LEU A 359 -5.82 -10.53 -4.50
CA LEU A 359 -4.80 -11.47 -4.97
C LEU A 359 -4.47 -12.53 -3.90
N MET A 360 -4.28 -12.11 -2.65
CA MET A 360 -4.08 -13.00 -1.51
C MET A 360 -5.29 -13.91 -1.28
N GLY A 361 -6.50 -13.34 -1.32
CA GLY A 361 -7.74 -14.09 -1.16
C GLY A 361 -7.92 -15.17 -2.24
N LEU A 362 -7.58 -14.85 -3.48
CA LEU A 362 -7.64 -15.79 -4.58
C LEU A 362 -6.64 -16.95 -4.41
N LEU A 363 -5.40 -16.65 -4.06
CA LEU A 363 -4.32 -17.64 -4.05
C LEU A 363 -4.28 -18.48 -2.76
N TYR A 364 -4.70 -17.92 -1.62
CA TYR A 364 -4.41 -18.52 -0.32
C TYR A 364 -5.65 -18.83 0.53
N CYS A 365 -6.84 -18.28 0.27
CA CYS A 365 -8.03 -18.68 1.03
C CYS A 365 -8.39 -20.14 0.79
N GLU A 366 -8.78 -20.84 1.85
CA GLU A 366 -9.36 -22.17 1.81
C GLU A 366 -10.88 -22.10 1.62
N ASP A 367 -11.53 -21.04 2.11
CA ASP A 367 -12.95 -20.78 1.90
C ASP A 367 -13.24 -20.48 0.42
N GLU A 368 -13.96 -21.38 -0.23
CA GLU A 368 -14.32 -21.27 -1.65
C GLU A 368 -15.16 -20.02 -1.96
N ALA A 369 -16.01 -19.59 -1.01
CA ALA A 369 -16.79 -18.36 -1.19
C ALA A 369 -15.89 -17.12 -1.17
N ALA A 370 -14.88 -17.10 -0.28
CA ALA A 370 -13.88 -16.03 -0.24
C ALA A 370 -13.02 -16.01 -1.50
N ARG A 371 -12.52 -17.18 -1.92
CA ARG A 371 -11.71 -17.33 -3.13
C ARG A 371 -12.47 -16.86 -4.38
N LYS A 372 -13.75 -17.24 -4.49
CA LYS A 372 -14.63 -16.83 -5.59
C LYS A 372 -14.85 -15.32 -5.60
N ASN A 373 -15.24 -14.72 -4.47
CA ASN A 373 -15.44 -13.28 -4.38
C ASN A 373 -14.15 -12.52 -4.74
N ALA A 374 -13.00 -12.96 -4.21
CA ALA A 374 -11.71 -12.35 -4.50
C ALA A 374 -11.34 -12.42 -6.00
N ARG A 375 -11.61 -13.56 -6.65
CA ARG A 375 -11.47 -13.69 -8.11
C ARG A 375 -12.34 -12.68 -8.86
N GLU A 376 -13.62 -12.57 -8.51
CA GLU A 376 -14.57 -11.68 -9.18
C GLU A 376 -14.11 -10.22 -9.07
N GLN A 377 -13.70 -9.79 -7.87
CA GLN A 377 -13.18 -8.44 -7.67
C GLN A 377 -11.85 -8.19 -8.40
N LEU A 378 -10.95 -9.18 -8.44
CA LEU A 378 -9.67 -9.05 -9.14
C LEU A 378 -9.84 -8.97 -10.67
N ILE A 379 -10.89 -9.58 -11.24
CA ILE A 379 -11.24 -9.43 -12.66
C ILE A 379 -11.69 -7.98 -12.94
N LEU A 380 -12.49 -7.38 -12.06
CA LEU A 380 -12.91 -5.99 -12.21
C LEU A 380 -11.71 -5.02 -12.16
N LEU A 381 -10.78 -5.26 -11.24
CA LEU A 381 -9.54 -4.49 -11.14
C LEU A 381 -8.66 -4.63 -12.39
N ASP A 382 -8.46 -5.85 -12.90
CA ASP A 382 -7.71 -6.09 -14.14
C ASP A 382 -8.34 -5.37 -15.33
N ARG A 383 -9.67 -5.44 -15.49
CA ARG A 383 -10.39 -4.73 -16.56
C ARG A 383 -10.23 -3.22 -16.45
N PHE A 384 -10.31 -2.67 -15.24
CA PHE A 384 -10.06 -1.26 -15.00
C PHE A 384 -8.65 -0.87 -15.47
N TYR A 385 -7.61 -1.56 -14.99
CA TYR A 385 -6.22 -1.28 -15.38
C TYR A 385 -5.99 -1.44 -16.88
N TYR A 386 -6.47 -2.54 -17.47
CA TYR A 386 -6.39 -2.81 -18.90
C TYR A 386 -7.04 -1.68 -19.72
N GLY A 387 -8.20 -1.18 -19.29
CA GLY A 387 -8.89 -0.05 -19.93
C GLY A 387 -8.18 1.31 -19.79
N LYS A 388 -7.17 1.43 -18.91
CA LYS A 388 -6.35 2.65 -18.77
C LYS A 388 -5.01 2.58 -19.51
N ILE A 389 -4.63 1.40 -20.01
CA ILE A 389 -3.37 1.19 -20.71
C ILE A 389 -3.61 1.33 -22.21
N ALA A 390 -2.87 2.23 -22.86
CA ALA A 390 -3.04 2.44 -24.28
C ALA A 390 -2.48 1.24 -25.06
N ARG A 391 -3.28 0.72 -25.99
CA ARG A 391 -2.94 -0.40 -26.87
C ARG A 391 -2.72 0.11 -28.29
N GLN A 392 -1.62 -0.27 -28.92
CA GLN A 392 -1.33 0.03 -30.31
C GLN A 392 -1.04 -1.27 -31.07
N GLU A 393 -1.70 -1.45 -32.21
CA GLU A 393 -1.44 -2.56 -33.13
C GLU A 393 -0.69 -2.02 -34.37
N ASP A 394 0.50 -2.57 -34.67
CA ASP A 394 1.28 -2.22 -35.86
C ASP A 394 1.80 -3.49 -36.55
N ASN A 395 1.40 -3.72 -37.81
CA ASN A 395 1.80 -4.88 -38.63
C ASN A 395 1.61 -6.26 -37.97
N GLY A 396 0.65 -6.39 -37.05
CA GLY A 396 0.39 -7.63 -36.31
C GLY A 396 1.16 -7.76 -34.99
N ASP A 397 1.97 -6.76 -34.63
CA ASP A 397 2.56 -6.63 -33.29
C ASP A 397 1.67 -5.72 -32.43
N THR A 398 1.30 -6.19 -31.23
CA THR A 398 0.62 -5.36 -30.22
C THR A 398 1.64 -4.79 -29.25
N THR A 399 1.59 -3.48 -29.00
CA THR A 399 2.36 -2.81 -27.94
C THR A 399 1.44 -2.15 -26.94
N TYR A 400 1.85 -2.17 -25.67
CA TYR A 400 1.13 -1.57 -24.55
C TYR A 400 1.95 -0.42 -23.96
N ASP A 401 1.28 0.68 -23.63
CA ASP A 401 1.89 1.83 -22.96
C ASP A 401 1.41 1.90 -21.50
N ILE A 402 2.24 1.39 -20.60
CA ILE A 402 1.99 1.38 -19.16
C ILE A 402 2.15 2.76 -18.53
N GLU A 403 2.89 3.69 -19.15
CA GLU A 403 3.19 5.01 -18.56
C GLU A 403 1.94 5.91 -18.45
N GLY A 404 0.91 5.60 -19.24
CA GLY A 404 -0.41 6.22 -19.17
C GLY A 404 -1.23 5.82 -17.94
N LEU A 405 -0.90 4.69 -17.29
CA LEU A 405 -1.57 4.28 -16.05
C LEU A 405 -1.06 5.13 -14.88
N LYS A 406 -2.01 5.68 -14.12
CA LYS A 406 -1.80 6.51 -12.93
C LYS A 406 -2.31 5.78 -11.69
N ASP A 407 -2.06 6.35 -10.53
CA ASP A 407 -2.50 5.88 -9.21
C ASP A 407 -3.68 6.66 -8.64
N GLY A 408 -4.19 7.68 -9.37
CA GLY A 408 -5.34 8.48 -8.95
C GLY A 408 -6.33 8.72 -10.08
N TYR A 409 -7.60 8.47 -9.80
CA TYR A 409 -8.72 8.62 -10.72
C TYR A 409 -9.96 9.13 -9.99
N LEU A 410 -10.75 9.94 -10.69
CA LEU A 410 -12.11 10.22 -10.29
C LEU A 410 -12.98 8.97 -10.42
N LEU A 411 -14.15 8.94 -9.78
CA LEU A 411 -15.06 7.78 -9.82
C LEU A 411 -15.53 7.39 -11.23
N ASN A 412 -15.52 8.33 -12.18
CA ASN A 412 -15.83 8.06 -13.59
C ASN A 412 -14.63 7.49 -14.39
N GLY A 413 -13.48 7.33 -13.74
CA GLY A 413 -12.25 6.83 -14.32
C GLY A 413 -11.43 7.86 -15.10
N GLU A 414 -11.77 9.14 -15.07
CA GLU A 414 -10.88 10.21 -15.53
C GLU A 414 -9.70 10.34 -14.56
N ILE A 415 -8.53 10.71 -15.07
CA ILE A 415 -7.33 10.90 -14.23
C ILE A 415 -7.60 12.05 -13.24
N ASP A 416 -7.33 11.80 -11.97
CA ASP A 416 -7.23 12.86 -10.98
C ASP A 416 -5.79 13.37 -10.94
N GLU A 417 -5.54 14.49 -11.61
CA GLU A 417 -4.20 15.09 -11.70
C GLU A 417 -3.60 15.50 -10.34
N SER A 418 -4.43 15.60 -9.29
CA SER A 418 -3.95 15.90 -7.94
C SER A 418 -3.35 14.68 -7.22
N GLU A 419 -3.64 13.47 -7.69
CA GLU A 419 -3.31 12.19 -7.04
C GLU A 419 -2.51 11.23 -7.95
N THR A 420 -1.40 11.69 -8.55
CA THR A 420 -0.59 10.89 -9.51
C THR A 420 0.83 10.55 -9.03
N ARG A 421 1.05 10.50 -7.71
CA ARG A 421 2.40 10.47 -7.11
C ARG A 421 3.07 9.09 -7.13
N TYR A 422 2.29 8.02 -7.14
CA TYR A 422 2.71 6.63 -6.96
C TYR A 422 2.32 5.73 -8.13
N SER A 423 2.32 6.26 -9.36
CA SER A 423 1.83 5.53 -10.54
C SER A 423 2.51 4.17 -10.76
N ARG A 424 3.75 3.98 -10.29
CA ARG A 424 4.45 2.68 -10.35
C ARG A 424 3.82 1.60 -9.46
N THR A 425 3.15 1.98 -8.38
CA THR A 425 2.33 1.05 -7.59
C THR A 425 1.16 0.55 -8.43
N ALA A 426 0.47 1.44 -9.14
CA ALA A 426 -0.60 1.03 -10.06
C ALA A 426 -0.08 0.09 -11.15
N TRP A 427 1.14 0.29 -11.66
CA TRP A 427 1.76 -0.61 -12.64
C TRP A 427 2.03 -2.01 -12.06
N THR A 428 2.53 -2.06 -10.82
CA THR A 428 2.73 -3.34 -10.08
C THR A 428 1.41 -4.10 -9.96
N MET A 429 0.35 -3.41 -9.57
CA MET A 429 -0.96 -3.99 -9.31
C MET A 429 -1.67 -4.42 -10.59
N ALA A 430 -1.56 -3.62 -11.65
CA ALA A 430 -2.03 -4.00 -12.98
C ALA A 430 -1.34 -5.28 -13.46
N ALA A 431 -0.02 -5.38 -13.28
CA ALA A 431 0.71 -6.58 -13.66
C ALA A 431 0.32 -7.81 -12.82
N ALA A 432 0.15 -7.61 -11.52
CA ALA A 432 -0.25 -8.67 -10.59
C ALA A 432 -1.66 -9.20 -10.88
N ALA A 433 -2.64 -8.31 -11.10
CA ALA A 433 -3.99 -8.70 -11.48
C ALA A 433 -3.98 -9.45 -12.83
N ALA A 434 -3.35 -8.85 -13.85
CA ALA A 434 -3.28 -9.42 -15.19
C ALA A 434 -2.67 -10.82 -15.22
N SER A 435 -1.71 -11.10 -14.33
CA SER A 435 -1.01 -12.39 -14.25
C SER A 435 -1.95 -13.58 -14.07
N LEU A 436 -3.08 -13.39 -13.38
CA LEU A 436 -4.01 -14.46 -13.04
C LEU A 436 -5.35 -14.35 -13.75
N THR A 437 -5.80 -13.14 -14.08
CA THR A 437 -7.18 -12.88 -14.53
C THR A 437 -7.30 -12.46 -15.99
N SER A 438 -6.25 -11.95 -16.63
CA SER A 438 -6.39 -11.34 -17.95
C SER A 438 -6.58 -12.37 -19.08
N GLU A 439 -7.55 -12.09 -19.97
CA GLU A 439 -7.83 -12.90 -21.15
C GLU A 439 -6.79 -12.69 -22.26
N ASP A 440 -6.33 -11.43 -22.42
CA ASP A 440 -5.37 -11.04 -23.44
C ASP A 440 -4.00 -11.62 -23.09
N SER A 441 -3.61 -12.66 -23.82
CA SER A 441 -2.34 -13.34 -23.59
C SER A 441 -1.12 -12.49 -23.90
N GLU A 442 -1.23 -11.53 -24.82
CA GLU A 442 -0.13 -10.61 -25.14
C GLU A 442 0.03 -9.59 -24.02
N TYR A 443 -1.06 -9.00 -23.56
CA TYR A 443 -1.07 -8.09 -22.41
C TYR A 443 -0.56 -8.76 -21.13
N ARG A 444 -1.07 -9.95 -20.80
CA ARG A 444 -0.60 -10.71 -19.64
C ARG A 444 0.88 -11.00 -19.72
N LYS A 445 1.36 -11.41 -20.91
CA LYS A 445 2.79 -11.68 -21.12
C LYS A 445 3.62 -10.41 -20.96
N PHE A 446 3.20 -9.30 -21.55
CA PHE A 446 3.84 -8.01 -21.39
C PHE A 446 3.95 -7.61 -19.90
N MET A 447 2.86 -7.75 -19.16
CA MET A 447 2.83 -7.46 -17.73
C MET A 447 3.77 -8.33 -16.91
N LEU A 448 3.78 -9.64 -17.17
CA LEU A 448 4.58 -10.61 -16.42
C LEU A 448 6.06 -10.60 -16.78
N ASP A 449 6.39 -10.48 -18.06
CA ASP A 449 7.75 -10.68 -18.56
C ASP A 449 8.50 -9.34 -18.72
N GLU A 450 7.78 -8.24 -18.93
CA GLU A 450 8.39 -6.93 -19.21
C GLU A 450 8.15 -5.91 -18.11
N VAL A 451 6.91 -5.76 -17.61
CA VAL A 451 6.60 -4.73 -16.60
C VAL A 451 7.14 -5.16 -15.24
N LEU A 452 6.54 -6.19 -14.63
CA LEU A 452 6.78 -6.54 -13.23
C LEU A 452 8.28 -6.73 -12.90
N PRO A 453 9.09 -7.48 -13.69
CA PRO A 453 10.51 -7.69 -13.36
C PRO A 453 11.41 -6.45 -13.51
N ASN A 454 10.95 -5.40 -14.22
CA ASN A 454 11.77 -4.23 -14.56
C ASN A 454 11.24 -2.94 -13.91
N LEU A 455 10.30 -3.03 -12.98
CA LEU A 455 9.75 -1.86 -12.30
C LEU A 455 10.81 -1.16 -11.46
N PRO A 456 11.05 0.16 -11.66
CA PRO A 456 11.98 0.89 -10.83
C PRO A 456 11.38 1.19 -9.45
N THR A 457 11.97 0.59 -8.41
CA THR A 457 11.47 0.62 -7.02
C THR A 457 12.15 1.66 -6.11
N SER A 458 12.43 2.86 -6.62
CA SER A 458 13.23 3.86 -5.87
C SER A 458 12.53 4.49 -4.66
N TYR A 459 11.19 4.51 -4.61
CA TYR A 459 10.42 5.06 -3.49
C TYR A 459 9.93 3.94 -2.56
N SER A 460 9.92 4.18 -1.25
CA SER A 460 9.64 3.17 -0.22
C SER A 460 8.29 2.47 -0.44
N PHE A 461 7.22 3.23 -0.70
CA PHE A 461 5.87 2.71 -1.00
C PHE A 461 5.87 1.76 -2.19
N ASN A 462 6.44 2.20 -3.31
CA ASN A 462 6.53 1.38 -4.52
C ASN A 462 7.36 0.12 -4.27
N GLN A 463 8.48 0.24 -3.54
CA GLN A 463 9.35 -0.89 -3.21
C GLN A 463 8.62 -1.94 -2.39
N TYR A 464 7.95 -1.57 -1.29
CA TYR A 464 7.31 -2.60 -0.48
C TYR A 464 6.09 -3.20 -1.17
N ILE A 465 5.29 -2.46 -1.95
CA ILE A 465 4.18 -3.06 -2.70
C ILE A 465 4.71 -4.06 -3.73
N HIS A 466 5.78 -3.71 -4.45
CA HIS A 466 6.44 -4.62 -5.38
C HIS A 466 6.99 -5.87 -4.67
N THR A 467 7.72 -5.68 -3.56
CA THR A 467 8.29 -6.75 -2.74
C THR A 467 7.18 -7.70 -2.26
N PHE A 468 6.07 -7.15 -1.77
CA PHE A 468 4.95 -7.95 -1.27
C PHE A 468 4.24 -8.68 -2.41
N THR A 469 4.08 -8.04 -3.56
CA THR A 469 3.50 -8.67 -4.76
C THR A 469 4.30 -9.90 -5.19
N ASN A 470 5.64 -9.79 -5.22
CA ASN A 470 6.52 -10.92 -5.53
C ASN A 470 6.37 -12.06 -4.52
N LEU A 471 6.24 -11.75 -3.24
CA LEU A 471 5.95 -12.75 -2.21
C LEU A 471 4.57 -13.42 -2.45
N VAL A 472 3.52 -12.64 -2.71
CA VAL A 472 2.17 -13.17 -2.95
C VAL A 472 2.15 -14.09 -4.18
N LEU A 473 2.75 -13.67 -5.31
CA LEU A 473 2.80 -14.46 -6.54
C LEU A 473 3.73 -15.69 -6.43
N SER A 474 4.65 -15.71 -5.47
CA SER A 474 5.52 -16.87 -5.25
C SER A 474 4.78 -18.12 -4.76
N GLY A 475 3.55 -17.99 -4.27
CA GLY A 475 2.80 -19.11 -3.69
C GLY A 475 3.24 -19.51 -2.28
N ARG A 476 4.15 -18.76 -1.64
CA ARG A 476 4.82 -19.17 -0.39
C ARG A 476 4.33 -18.46 0.89
N MET A 477 3.20 -17.75 0.84
CA MET A 477 2.71 -17.07 2.06
C MET A 477 2.15 -18.00 3.15
N LYS A 478 1.93 -19.28 2.84
CA LYS A 478 1.49 -20.29 3.80
C LYS A 478 2.57 -21.37 4.06
N ASP A 479 3.80 -21.14 3.62
CA ASP A 479 4.92 -22.09 3.74
C ASP A 479 5.59 -22.09 5.12
#